data_AF-A0A3S0QMX0-F1
#
_entry.id   AF-A0A3S0QMX0-F1
#
_cell.length_a   1.000
_cell.length_b   1.000
_cell.length_c   1.000
_cell.angle_alpha   90.00
_cell.angle_beta   90.00
_cell.angle_gamma   90.00
#
_symmetry.space_group_name_H-M   'P 1'
#
loop_
_entity.id
_entity.type
_entity.pdbx_description
1 polymer ?
#
loop_
_entity_poly.entity_id
_entity_poly.type
_entity_poly.pdbx_seq_one_letter_code
_entity_poly.pdbx_strand_id
1 'polypeptide(L)'
;MTLADHAKDMKTCQLSSNPYTQEFVWVADFGNSGAWVVSAQPEGPCGIVQLSRFEMDKEYHGLFWRYVARKAATNPTGTLMPGYSCSAVDQGEYLYDWKKTRSDHMQCEFVEFSPI
;
A
#
# COMPACT_ATOMS: atom_id res chain seq x y z
N MET A 1 14.33 24.15 -20.91
CA MET A 1 13.90 24.19 -19.50
C MET A 1 14.23 25.56 -18.95
N THR A 2 13.23 26.32 -18.53
CA THR A 2 13.43 27.66 -17.96
C THR A 2 13.69 27.57 -16.45
N LEU A 3 14.21 28.64 -15.84
CA LEU A 3 14.35 28.74 -14.38
C LEU A 3 13.01 28.57 -13.64
N ALA A 4 11.92 29.01 -14.27
CA ALA A 4 10.57 28.85 -13.72
C ALA A 4 10.12 27.39 -13.71
N ASP A 5 10.40 26.64 -14.78
CA ASP A 5 10.09 25.20 -14.86
C ASP A 5 10.85 24.42 -13.78
N HIS A 6 12.14 24.68 -13.62
CA HIS A 6 12.95 24.05 -12.58
C HIS A 6 12.44 24.33 -11.16
N ALA A 7 11.99 25.56 -10.89
CA ALA A 7 11.44 25.93 -9.58
C ALA A 7 10.12 25.21 -9.28
N LYS A 8 9.30 24.98 -10.31
CA LYS A 8 8.06 24.20 -10.19
C LYS A 8 8.38 22.72 -9.91
N ASP A 9 9.32 22.13 -10.62
CA ASP A 9 9.70 20.72 -10.45
C ASP A 9 10.19 20.42 -9.02
N MET A 10 11.00 21.30 -8.44
CA MET A 10 11.49 21.18 -7.06
C MET A 10 10.38 21.24 -6.00
N LYS A 11 9.18 21.71 -6.36
CA LYS A 11 8.01 21.81 -5.48
C LYS A 11 6.90 20.83 -5.85
N THR A 12 7.16 19.92 -6.78
CA THR A 12 6.16 18.97 -7.29
C THR A 12 6.39 17.58 -6.70
N CYS A 13 5.38 17.00 -6.06
CA CYS A 13 5.39 15.57 -5.75
C CYS A 13 4.97 14.79 -7.00
N GLN A 14 5.80 13.84 -7.40
CA GLN A 14 5.42 12.83 -8.40
C GLN A 14 4.73 11.67 -7.67
N LEU A 15 3.45 11.49 -7.94
CA LEU A 15 2.66 10.39 -7.42
C LEU A 15 2.44 9.35 -8.51
N SER A 16 2.61 8.08 -8.18
CA SER A 16 2.17 6.98 -9.03
C SER A 16 0.99 6.29 -8.37
N SER A 17 0.01 5.92 -9.18
CA SER A 17 -1.13 5.12 -8.75
C SER A 17 -1.23 3.93 -9.67
N ASN A 18 -1.08 2.74 -9.09
CA ASN A 18 -1.19 1.48 -9.81
C ASN A 18 -2.52 0.83 -9.43
N PRO A 19 -3.45 0.65 -10.37
CA PRO A 19 -4.66 -0.09 -10.09
C PRO A 19 -4.32 -1.54 -9.79
N TYR A 20 -4.96 -2.11 -8.77
CA TYR A 20 -4.79 -3.50 -8.40
C TYR A 20 -6.15 -4.11 -8.03
N THR A 21 -6.23 -5.43 -8.11
CA THR A 21 -7.40 -6.20 -7.67
C THR A 21 -6.91 -7.30 -6.73
N GLN A 22 -7.70 -7.59 -5.71
CA GLN A 22 -7.39 -8.60 -4.71
C GLN A 22 -8.63 -9.42 -4.39
N GLU A 23 -8.45 -10.73 -4.25
CA GLU A 23 -9.49 -11.63 -3.78
C GLU A 23 -9.28 -11.91 -2.29
N PHE A 24 -10.39 -11.98 -1.55
CA PHE A 24 -10.35 -12.17 -0.10
C PHE A 24 -11.09 -13.43 0.30
N VAL A 25 -10.55 -14.13 1.29
CA VAL A 25 -11.14 -15.32 1.91
C VAL A 25 -11.43 -15.04 3.38
N TRP A 26 -12.55 -15.57 3.87
CA TRP A 26 -12.92 -15.44 5.27
C TRP A 26 -12.11 -16.41 6.14
N VAL A 27 -11.48 -15.89 7.18
CA VAL A 27 -10.70 -16.65 8.16
C VAL A 27 -11.36 -16.44 9.53
N ALA A 28 -12.12 -17.43 10.00
CA ALA A 28 -13.00 -17.31 11.17
C ALA A 28 -12.25 -17.20 12.51
N ASP A 29 -11.08 -17.81 12.61
CA ASP A 29 -10.23 -17.86 13.81
C ASP A 29 -9.28 -16.66 13.93
N PHE A 30 -9.28 -15.74 12.96
CA PHE A 30 -8.44 -14.55 13.01
C PHE A 30 -8.85 -13.61 14.16
N GLY A 31 -7.97 -13.38 15.13
CA GLY A 31 -8.16 -12.37 16.18
C GLY A 31 -9.41 -12.54 17.07
N ASN A 32 -9.96 -13.76 17.14
CA ASN A 32 -11.20 -14.15 17.84
C ASN A 32 -12.50 -13.51 17.30
N SER A 33 -12.45 -12.81 16.16
CA SER A 33 -13.62 -12.15 15.55
C SER A 33 -13.73 -12.42 14.05
N GLY A 34 -12.79 -13.19 13.51
CA GLY A 34 -12.59 -13.42 12.09
C GLY A 34 -12.11 -12.18 11.32
N ALA A 35 -11.60 -12.43 10.12
CA ALA A 35 -11.16 -11.40 9.18
C ALA A 35 -11.27 -11.88 7.73
N TRP A 36 -11.44 -10.94 6.81
CA TRP A 36 -11.22 -11.20 5.40
C TRP A 36 -9.74 -11.01 5.11
N VAL A 37 -9.05 -12.07 4.71
CA VAL A 37 -7.61 -12.04 4.40
C VAL A 37 -7.43 -12.24 2.91
N VAL A 38 -6.51 -11.48 2.30
CA VAL A 38 -6.22 -11.62 0.88
C VAL A 38 -5.72 -13.04 0.57
N SER A 39 -6.25 -13.64 -0.49
CA SER A 39 -5.73 -14.86 -1.09
C SER A 39 -4.73 -14.47 -2.16
N ALA A 40 -3.44 -14.48 -1.81
CA ALA A 40 -2.37 -14.06 -2.71
C ALA A 40 -1.25 -15.10 -2.79
N GLN A 41 -0.66 -15.22 -3.98
CA GLN A 41 0.56 -15.98 -4.21
C GLN A 41 1.75 -15.03 -4.35
N PRO A 42 3.00 -15.48 -4.11
CA PRO A 42 4.17 -14.67 -4.35
C PRO A 42 4.30 -14.30 -5.84
N GLU A 43 4.43 -13.01 -6.13
CA GLU A 43 4.51 -12.48 -7.49
C GLU A 43 5.91 -11.92 -7.81
N GLY A 44 6.35 -12.17 -9.05
CA GLY A 44 7.55 -11.57 -9.62
C GLY A 44 8.89 -12.01 -8.98
N PRO A 45 10.01 -11.38 -9.36
CA PRO A 45 11.36 -11.77 -8.94
C PRO A 45 11.61 -11.58 -7.44
N CYS A 46 10.88 -10.64 -6.81
CA CYS A 46 10.94 -10.39 -5.37
C CYS A 46 10.06 -11.33 -4.54
N GLY A 47 9.21 -12.14 -5.18
CA GLY A 47 8.21 -12.96 -4.51
C GLY A 47 7.32 -12.11 -3.60
N ILE A 48 6.72 -11.05 -4.15
CA ILE A 48 5.86 -10.15 -3.40
C ILE A 48 4.57 -10.87 -3.05
N VAL A 49 4.29 -10.98 -1.76
CA VAL A 49 3.04 -11.53 -1.24
C VAL A 49 2.22 -10.41 -0.64
N GLN A 50 0.98 -10.29 -1.09
CA GLN A 50 0.02 -9.39 -0.46
C GLN A 50 -0.46 -10.01 0.86
N LEU A 51 -0.49 -9.21 1.92
CA LEU A 51 -0.90 -9.60 3.27
C LEU A 51 -2.04 -8.70 3.78
N SER A 52 -2.80 -8.15 2.84
CA SER A 52 -3.87 -7.21 3.12
C SER A 52 -5.07 -7.91 3.75
N ARG A 53 -5.78 -7.23 4.64
CA ARG A 53 -6.89 -7.81 5.39
C ARG A 53 -7.93 -6.76 5.77
N PHE A 54 -9.19 -7.18 5.86
CA PHE A 54 -10.24 -6.41 6.52
C PHE A 54 -10.51 -7.01 7.90
N GLU A 55 -10.31 -6.18 8.92
CA GLU A 55 -10.61 -6.51 10.30
C GLU A 55 -11.90 -5.82 10.75
N MET A 56 -12.77 -6.58 11.40
CA MET A 56 -14.02 -6.04 11.92
C MET A 56 -13.77 -5.03 13.04
N ASP A 57 -14.47 -3.89 13.02
CA ASP A 57 -14.46 -2.97 14.14
C ASP A 57 -15.27 -3.56 15.30
N LYS A 58 -14.57 -3.89 16.39
CA LYS A 58 -15.16 -4.50 17.59
C LYS A 58 -16.13 -3.56 18.32
N GLU A 59 -15.93 -2.25 18.21
CA GLU A 59 -16.76 -1.25 18.89
C GLU A 59 -18.11 -1.06 18.16
N TYR A 60 -18.16 -1.32 16.85
CA TYR A 60 -19.34 -1.10 16.01
C TYR A 60 -19.97 -2.40 15.48
N HIS A 61 -19.78 -3.50 16.21
CA HIS A 61 -20.47 -4.79 16.01
C HIS A 61 -20.52 -5.28 14.55
N GLY A 62 -19.48 -5.01 13.76
CA GLY A 62 -19.38 -5.48 12.37
C GLY A 62 -20.05 -4.64 11.30
N LEU A 63 -20.55 -3.46 11.65
CA LEU A 63 -21.01 -2.47 10.66
C LEU A 63 -19.86 -1.86 9.87
N PHE A 64 -18.70 -1.70 10.51
CA PHE A 64 -17.52 -1.10 9.90
C PHE A 64 -16.31 -2.02 9.97
N TRP A 65 -15.43 -1.83 9.00
CA TRP A 65 -14.21 -2.61 8.81
C TRP A 65 -13.03 -1.66 8.70
N ARG A 66 -11.90 -2.11 9.23
CA ARG A 66 -10.61 -1.46 9.03
C ARG A 66 -9.85 -2.24 7.98
N TYR A 67 -9.41 -1.56 6.94
CA TYR A 67 -8.60 -2.18 5.90
C TYR A 67 -7.13 -1.99 6.25
N VAL A 68 -6.41 -3.09 6.39
CA VAL A 68 -4.98 -3.09 6.64
C VAL A 68 -4.29 -3.57 5.38
N ALA A 69 -3.63 -2.66 4.66
CA ALA A 69 -2.85 -3.00 3.49
C ALA A 69 -1.39 -3.27 3.89
N ARG A 70 -0.88 -4.42 3.48
CA ARG A 70 0.51 -4.80 3.72
C ARG A 70 0.97 -5.73 2.61
N LYS A 71 2.26 -5.68 2.31
CA LYS A 71 2.94 -6.65 1.45
C LYS A 71 4.25 -7.09 2.11
N ALA A 72 4.74 -8.25 1.71
CA ALA A 72 6.04 -8.76 2.12
C ALA A 72 6.81 -9.25 0.89
N ALA A 73 8.12 -9.04 0.89
CA ALA A 73 9.02 -9.62 -0.11
C ALA A 73 9.63 -10.90 0.46
N THR A 74 9.38 -12.03 -0.21
CA THR A 74 9.93 -13.33 0.22
C THR A 74 11.32 -13.59 -0.34
N ASN A 75 11.75 -12.85 -1.38
CA ASN A 75 13.10 -12.87 -1.93
C ASN A 75 13.76 -11.48 -1.87
N PRO A 76 14.34 -11.10 -0.72
CA PRO A 76 14.96 -9.78 -0.55
C PRO A 76 16.25 -9.59 -1.36
N THR A 77 16.88 -10.69 -1.79
CA THR A 77 18.09 -10.69 -2.64
C THR A 77 17.81 -10.50 -4.13
N GLY A 78 16.53 -10.52 -4.52
CA GLY A 78 16.13 -10.29 -5.90
C GLY A 78 16.26 -8.83 -6.33
N THR A 79 16.01 -8.61 -7.62
CA THR A 79 15.96 -7.28 -8.23
C THR A 79 14.64 -7.15 -8.99
N LEU A 80 13.86 -6.09 -8.71
CA LEU A 80 12.58 -5.84 -9.38
C LEU A 80 12.79 -5.35 -10.82
N MET A 81 13.71 -4.40 -10.98
CA MET A 81 14.15 -3.81 -12.25
C MET A 81 15.61 -3.34 -12.10
N PRO A 82 16.36 -3.09 -13.19
CA PRO A 82 17.72 -2.58 -13.09
C PRO A 82 17.80 -1.35 -12.16
N GLY A 83 18.57 -1.47 -11.07
CA GLY A 83 18.69 -0.41 -10.05
C GLY A 83 17.68 -0.45 -8.90
N TYR A 84 16.66 -1.31 -8.95
CA TYR A 84 15.64 -1.45 -7.90
C TYR A 84 15.74 -2.79 -7.18
N SER A 85 16.36 -2.77 -6.00
CA SER A 85 16.46 -3.93 -5.10
C SER A 85 15.10 -4.32 -4.54
N CYS A 86 14.83 -5.63 -4.44
CA CYS A 86 13.64 -6.14 -3.74
C CYS A 86 13.62 -5.76 -2.25
N SER A 87 14.78 -5.47 -1.65
CA SER A 87 14.86 -4.95 -0.28
C SER A 87 14.26 -3.54 -0.13
N ALA A 88 14.19 -2.76 -1.21
CA ALA A 88 13.61 -1.43 -1.23
C ALA A 88 12.08 -1.46 -1.40
N VAL A 89 11.48 -2.64 -1.55
CA VAL A 89 10.03 -2.78 -1.60
C VAL A 89 9.45 -2.37 -0.26
N ASP A 90 8.51 -1.43 -0.30
CA ASP A 90 7.78 -1.00 0.87
C ASP A 90 6.97 -2.16 1.47
N GLN A 91 7.36 -2.62 2.66
CA GLN A 91 6.66 -3.69 3.39
C GLN A 91 5.89 -3.11 4.60
N GLY A 92 5.68 -1.80 4.59
CA GLY A 92 4.95 -1.07 5.61
C GLY A 92 3.50 -1.55 5.72
N GLU A 93 2.97 -1.44 6.93
CA GLU A 93 1.55 -1.65 7.18
C GLU A 93 0.81 -0.32 7.10
N TYR A 94 -0.21 -0.25 6.26
CA TYR A 94 -1.05 0.93 6.07
C TYR A 94 -2.45 0.64 6.58
N LEU A 95 -2.85 1.35 7.63
CA LEU A 95 -4.18 1.25 8.20
C LEU A 95 -5.11 2.30 7.59
N TYR A 96 -6.18 1.83 6.95
CA TYR A 96 -7.30 2.62 6.48
C TYR A 96 -8.47 2.39 7.43
N ASP A 97 -8.67 3.35 8.32
CA ASP A 97 -9.69 3.32 9.37
C ASP A 97 -10.76 4.36 9.06
N TRP A 98 -12.02 3.94 9.07
CA TRP A 98 -13.17 4.80 8.80
C TRP A 98 -13.34 5.92 9.84
N LYS A 99 -12.86 5.73 11.09
CA LYS A 99 -12.92 6.76 12.15
C LYS A 99 -11.91 7.87 11.94
N LYS A 100 -10.83 7.59 11.20
CA LYS A 100 -9.70 8.50 11.07
C LYS A 100 -9.66 9.02 9.64
N THR A 101 -9.90 10.31 9.49
CA THR A 101 -9.49 10.99 8.26
C THR A 101 -7.97 11.11 8.28
N ARG A 102 -7.28 10.39 7.39
CA ARG A 102 -5.83 10.51 7.22
C ARG A 102 -5.53 11.84 6.55
N SER A 103 -4.84 12.74 7.25
CA SER A 103 -4.27 13.95 6.70
C SER A 103 -2.75 13.86 6.80
N ASP A 104 -2.09 13.53 5.70
CA ASP A 104 -0.64 13.58 5.64
C ASP A 104 -0.20 14.96 5.15
N HIS A 105 0.79 15.54 5.83
CA HIS A 105 1.40 16.78 5.36
C HIS A 105 2.35 16.47 4.21
N MET A 106 1.95 16.80 2.99
CA MET A 106 2.84 16.74 1.83
C MET A 106 3.64 18.05 1.74
N GLN A 107 4.96 17.95 1.53
CA GLN A 107 5.85 19.12 1.45
C GLN A 107 5.86 19.79 0.06
N CYS A 108 4.99 19.36 -0.86
CA CYS A 108 4.92 19.87 -2.22
C CYS A 108 3.75 20.83 -2.41
N GLU A 109 3.95 21.79 -3.31
CA GLU A 109 2.94 22.76 -3.75
C GLU A 109 2.12 22.20 -4.92
N PHE A 110 2.73 21.32 -5.72
CA PHE A 110 2.10 20.70 -6.88
C PHE A 110 2.13 19.17 -6.76
N VAL A 111 1.14 18.52 -7.36
CA VAL A 111 1.07 17.06 -7.47
C VAL A 111 0.92 16.73 -8.94
N GLU A 112 1.80 15.88 -9.43
CA GLU A 112 1.72 15.34 -10.79
C GLU A 112 1.64 13.82 -10.71
N PHE A 113 0.68 13.25 -11.44
CA PHE A 113 0.55 11.81 -11.57
C PHE A 113 1.46 11.35 -12.71
N SER A 114 2.43 10.52 -12.37
CA SER A 114 3.33 9.91 -13.34
C SER A 114 3.14 8.39 -13.33
N PRO A 115 2.99 7.75 -14.50
CA PRO A 115 3.09 6.30 -14.59
C PRO A 115 4.55 5.91 -14.32
N ILE A 116 4.75 5.14 -13.23
CA ILE A 116 5.99 4.36 -13.03
C ILE A 116 5.77 3.00 -13.67
#